data_AF-A0A920HVR9-F1
#
_entry.id   AF-A0A920HVR9-F1
#
_cell.length_a   1.000
_cell.length_b   1.000
_cell.length_c   1.000
_cell.angle_alpha   90.00
_cell.angle_beta   90.00
_cell.angle_gamma   90.00
#
_symmetry.space_group_name_H-M   'P 1'
#
loop_
_entity.id
_entity.type
_entity.pdbx_description
1 polymer ?
#
loop_
_entity_poly.entity_id
_entity_poly.type
_entity_poly.pdbx_seq_one_letter_code
_entity_poly.pdbx_strand_id
1 'polypeptide(L)'
;MSNAAKKSAPASITKAEVTSNVDTEKTANLVNGILRMTYYESILQDSVKANVIFGDVGLAVDNKSVIEGLPLIGTEDIKLEFEDNNENKIKVNMNVNKVTPVYEDGSKNVVSLDLVSEEFLRNEMGESRCRTRENGFDI
;
A
#
# COMPACT_ATOMS: atom_id res chain seq x y z
N MET A 1 -27.85 14.12 11.98
CA MET A 1 -26.98 14.63 10.90
C MET A 1 -27.32 13.85 9.64
N SER A 2 -27.69 14.51 8.55
CA SER A 2 -28.23 13.85 7.36
C SER A 2 -27.21 12.89 6.73
N ASN A 3 -27.68 11.73 6.29
CA ASN A 3 -26.87 10.64 5.74
C ASN A 3 -25.98 11.07 4.53
N ALA A 4 -26.34 12.18 3.88
CA ALA A 4 -25.56 12.77 2.78
C ALA A 4 -24.23 13.40 3.22
N ALA A 5 -24.17 13.99 4.43
CA ALA A 5 -22.93 14.59 4.94
C ALA A 5 -21.90 13.52 5.31
N LYS A 6 -22.35 12.36 5.82
CA LYS A 6 -21.48 11.21 6.14
C LYS A 6 -20.80 10.68 4.88
N LYS A 7 -21.52 10.61 3.75
CA LYS A 7 -20.97 10.11 2.46
C LYS A 7 -19.83 10.96 1.88
N SER A 8 -19.71 12.23 2.23
CA SER A 8 -18.63 13.12 1.75
C SER A 8 -17.49 13.31 2.77
N ALA A 9 -17.56 12.64 3.93
CA ALA A 9 -16.51 12.71 4.94
C ALA A 9 -15.25 11.92 4.51
N PRO A 10 -14.08 12.18 5.10
CA PRO A 10 -12.94 11.28 4.94
C PRO A 10 -13.24 9.89 5.53
N ALA A 11 -12.83 8.84 4.84
CA ALA A 11 -12.89 7.47 5.35
C ALA A 11 -11.96 7.31 6.57
N SER A 12 -12.31 6.39 7.47
CA SER A 12 -11.52 6.11 8.67
C SER A 12 -10.47 5.05 8.37
N ILE A 13 -9.19 5.37 8.54
CA ILE A 13 -8.08 4.42 8.35
C ILE A 13 -7.79 3.76 9.68
N THR A 14 -8.02 2.45 9.78
CA THR A 14 -7.81 1.69 11.02
C THR A 14 -6.47 0.99 11.06
N LYS A 15 -5.92 0.62 9.89
CA LYS A 15 -4.62 -0.05 9.79
C LYS A 15 -3.89 0.31 8.50
N ALA A 16 -2.60 0.58 8.62
CA ALA A 16 -1.66 0.74 7.52
C ALA A 16 -0.30 0.28 8.02
N GLU A 17 0.00 -1.00 7.83
CA GLU A 17 1.22 -1.63 8.33
C GLU A 17 2.05 -2.10 7.14
N VAL A 18 3.31 -1.67 7.08
CA VAL A 18 4.28 -2.13 6.08
C VAL A 18 5.26 -3.10 6.71
N THR A 19 5.57 -4.18 6.00
CA THR A 19 6.54 -5.20 6.42
C THR A 19 7.81 -5.07 5.59
N SER A 20 8.98 -5.14 6.22
CA SER A 20 10.25 -5.10 5.50
C SER A 20 10.49 -6.37 4.69
N ASN A 21 11.05 -6.23 3.50
CA ASN A 21 11.53 -7.36 2.71
C ASN A 21 12.83 -7.97 3.24
N VAL A 22 13.61 -7.19 4.00
CA VAL A 22 14.91 -7.63 4.54
C VAL A 22 14.72 -8.41 5.84
N ASP A 23 13.73 -8.00 6.64
CA ASP A 23 13.46 -8.57 7.96
C ASP A 23 11.94 -8.62 8.18
N THR A 24 11.36 -9.80 7.95
CA THR A 24 9.91 -10.00 8.02
C THR A 24 9.32 -9.78 9.41
N GLU A 25 10.15 -9.70 10.46
CA GLU A 25 9.71 -9.38 11.82
C GLU A 25 9.60 -7.86 12.05
N LYS A 26 10.21 -7.04 11.17
CA LYS A 26 10.11 -5.58 11.25
C LYS A 26 8.91 -5.08 10.47
N THR A 27 7.99 -4.50 11.22
CA THR A 27 6.84 -3.78 10.67
C THR A 27 6.82 -2.33 11.12
N ALA A 28 6.27 -1.45 10.27
CA ALA A 28 6.06 -0.05 10.59
C ALA A 28 4.58 0.30 10.42
N ASN A 29 4.02 0.98 11.42
CA ASN A 29 2.64 1.46 11.37
C ASN A 29 2.61 2.91 10.87
N LEU A 30 1.95 3.13 9.74
CA LEU A 30 1.89 4.42 9.06
C LEU A 30 0.64 5.23 9.43
N VAL A 31 -0.36 4.64 10.11
CA VAL A 31 -1.71 5.23 10.30
C VAL A 31 -1.65 6.69 10.80
N ASN A 32 -0.83 6.97 11.81
CA ASN A 32 -0.74 8.30 12.42
C ASN A 32 0.01 9.33 11.56
N GLY A 33 0.77 8.88 10.57
CA GLY A 33 1.53 9.73 9.65
C GLY A 33 0.82 9.99 8.31
N ILE A 34 -0.27 9.30 8.00
CA ILE A 34 -0.94 9.43 6.70
C ILE A 34 -1.55 10.83 6.55
N LEU A 35 -1.09 11.54 5.51
CA LEU A 35 -1.64 12.82 5.07
C LEU A 35 -2.78 12.61 4.09
N ARG A 36 -2.65 11.59 3.23
CA ARG A 36 -3.66 11.22 2.23
C ARG A 36 -3.53 9.75 1.86
N MET A 37 -4.66 9.06 1.84
CA MET A 37 -4.79 7.76 1.20
C MET A 37 -5.85 7.84 0.12
N THR A 38 -5.52 7.38 -1.08
CA THR A 38 -6.46 7.28 -2.20
C THR A 38 -6.50 5.84 -2.67
N TYR A 39 -7.63 5.19 -2.49
CA TYR A 39 -7.91 3.85 -2.99
C TYR A 39 -8.78 3.97 -4.25
N TYR A 40 -8.40 3.30 -5.33
CA TYR A 40 -9.17 3.34 -6.56
C TYR A 40 -9.14 2.00 -7.29
N GLU A 41 -10.33 1.64 -7.78
CA GLU A 41 -10.57 0.45 -8.59
C GLU A 41 -11.17 0.90 -9.92
N SER A 42 -10.80 0.23 -11.01
CA SER A 42 -11.37 0.50 -12.32
C SER A 42 -11.72 -0.81 -12.99
N ILE A 43 -12.93 -0.92 -13.55
CA ILE A 43 -13.34 -2.06 -14.36
C ILE A 43 -12.52 -2.20 -15.65
N LEU A 44 -11.81 -1.13 -16.06
CA LEU A 44 -10.96 -1.11 -17.24
C LEU A 44 -9.51 -1.49 -16.93
N GLN A 45 -9.17 -1.71 -15.66
CA GLN A 45 -7.84 -2.12 -15.24
C GLN A 45 -7.95 -3.42 -14.42
N ASP A 46 -7.16 -4.43 -14.80
CA ASP A 46 -7.12 -5.71 -14.09
C ASP A 46 -6.26 -5.63 -12.81
N SER A 47 -6.29 -4.48 -12.12
CA SER A 47 -5.48 -4.25 -10.92
C SER A 47 -6.15 -3.26 -9.99
N VAL A 48 -6.08 -3.55 -8.70
CA VAL A 48 -6.42 -2.62 -7.62
C VAL A 48 -5.20 -1.76 -7.32
N LYS A 49 -5.40 -0.46 -7.13
CA LYS A 49 -4.32 0.48 -6.84
C LYS A 49 -4.68 1.37 -5.66
N ALA A 50 -3.66 1.74 -4.90
CA ALA A 50 -3.77 2.75 -3.86
C ALA A 50 -2.53 3.63 -3.84
N ASN A 51 -2.72 4.86 -3.39
CA ASN A 51 -1.63 5.79 -3.14
C ASN A 51 -1.70 6.24 -1.68
N VAL A 52 -0.60 6.07 -0.95
CA VAL A 52 -0.48 6.46 0.46
C VAL A 52 0.61 7.52 0.56
N ILE A 53 0.22 8.73 0.93
CA ILE A 53 1.13 9.83 1.23
C ILE A 53 1.18 9.96 2.75
N PHE A 54 2.36 9.78 3.32
CA PHE A 54 2.57 9.92 4.75
C PHE A 54 3.72 10.88 5.05
N GLY A 55 3.59 11.62 6.15
CA GLY A 55 4.63 12.44 6.73
C GLY A 55 5.37 11.67 7.80
N ASP A 56 6.66 11.53 7.63
CA ASP A 56 7.60 10.97 8.58
C ASP A 56 8.30 12.08 9.34
N VAL A 57 8.17 12.05 10.66
CA VAL A 57 8.72 13.02 11.61
C VAL A 57 9.82 12.40 12.48
N GLY A 58 10.34 11.22 12.12
CA GLY A 58 11.54 10.65 12.74
C GLY A 58 11.33 9.88 14.05
N LEU A 59 10.10 9.44 14.37
CA LEU A 59 9.77 8.72 15.61
C LEU A 59 8.96 7.43 15.36
N ALA A 60 8.93 6.92 14.14
CA ALA A 60 7.98 5.88 13.76
C ALA A 60 8.46 4.45 14.04
N VAL A 61 9.76 4.17 13.88
CA VAL A 61 10.35 2.84 14.12
C VAL A 61 11.68 3.03 14.86
N ASP A 62 11.80 2.56 16.10
CA ASP A 62 13.03 2.61 16.90
C ASP A 62 13.71 4.00 16.98
N ASN A 63 12.93 5.08 17.15
CA ASN A 63 13.40 6.48 17.13
C ASN A 63 14.12 6.90 15.83
N LYS A 64 13.81 6.22 14.73
CA LYS A 64 14.28 6.56 13.38
C LYS A 64 13.08 6.80 12.47
N SER A 65 13.35 7.52 11.39
CA SER A 65 12.45 7.67 10.25
C SER A 65 12.04 6.29 9.74
N VAL A 66 10.79 6.10 9.32
CA VAL A 66 10.30 4.88 8.65
C VAL A 66 11.25 4.46 7.53
N ILE A 67 11.74 5.42 6.73
CA ILE A 67 12.68 5.15 5.63
C ILE A 67 14.01 4.55 6.13
N GLU A 68 14.48 4.97 7.30
CA GLU A 68 15.77 4.55 7.86
C GLU A 68 15.66 3.30 8.73
N GLY A 69 14.57 3.19 9.49
CA GLY A 69 14.28 2.05 10.37
C GLY A 69 13.76 0.83 9.60
N LEU A 70 13.05 1.08 8.50
CA LEU A 70 12.51 0.07 7.60
C LEU A 70 12.87 0.49 6.16
N PRO A 71 14.01 0.03 5.61
CA PRO A 71 14.46 0.46 4.30
C PRO A 71 13.42 0.07 3.24
N LEU A 72 12.60 1.05 2.84
CA LEU A 72 11.57 0.91 1.81
C LEU A 72 12.25 1.02 0.45
N ILE A 73 12.54 -0.13 -0.15
CA ILE A 73 13.21 -0.27 -1.45
C ILE A 73 12.24 -0.65 -2.57
N GLY A 74 10.98 -0.95 -2.25
CA GLY A 74 9.97 -1.43 -3.18
C GLY A 74 9.65 -2.90 -2.96
N THR A 75 8.50 -3.35 -3.47
CA THR A 75 7.89 -4.68 -3.32
C THR A 75 7.44 -5.09 -1.93
N GLU A 76 7.58 -4.22 -0.92
CA GLU A 76 7.15 -4.52 0.45
C GLU A 76 5.66 -4.82 0.53
N ASP A 77 5.30 -5.73 1.42
CA ASP A 77 3.91 -6.04 1.74
C ASP A 77 3.32 -4.95 2.65
N ILE A 78 2.15 -4.44 2.27
CA ILE A 78 1.36 -3.50 3.05
C ILE A 78 -0.03 -4.07 3.31
N LYS A 79 -0.42 -4.04 4.58
CA LYS A 79 -1.77 -4.39 5.04
C LYS A 79 -2.55 -3.12 5.33
N LEU A 80 -3.58 -2.85 4.53
CA LEU A 80 -4.49 -1.74 4.70
C LEU A 80 -5.84 -2.22 5.24
N GLU A 81 -6.32 -1.56 6.28
CA GLU A 81 -7.70 -1.67 6.72
C GLU A 81 -8.29 -0.27 6.89
N PHE A 82 -9.43 -0.04 6.26
CA PHE A 82 -10.16 1.22 6.36
C PHE A 82 -11.66 1.00 6.25
N GLU A 83 -12.42 1.91 6.83
CA GLU A 83 -13.88 1.92 6.80
C GLU A 83 -14.36 3.08 5.94
N ASP A 84 -15.13 2.77 4.90
CA ASP A 84 -15.74 3.78 4.06
C ASP A 84 -16.93 4.47 4.77
N ASN A 85 -17.46 5.52 4.15
CA ASN A 85 -18.59 6.26 4.72
C ASN A 85 -19.92 5.48 4.71
N ASN A 86 -19.96 4.35 4.01
CA ASN A 86 -21.09 3.43 3.96
C ASN A 86 -20.93 2.28 4.96
N GLU A 87 -19.97 2.37 5.89
CA GLU A 87 -19.70 1.37 6.93
C GLU A 87 -19.15 0.04 6.39
N ASN A 88 -18.61 0.05 5.16
CA ASN A 88 -17.91 -1.08 4.59
C ASN A 88 -16.45 -1.09 5.07
N LYS A 89 -16.07 -2.17 5.73
CA LYS A 89 -14.68 -2.42 6.14
C LYS A 89 -13.93 -3.10 5.01
N ILE A 90 -13.03 -2.37 4.40
CA ILE A 90 -12.18 -2.86 3.32
C ILE A 90 -10.85 -3.27 3.94
N LYS A 91 -10.48 -4.54 3.71
CA LYS A 91 -9.21 -5.12 4.15
C LYS A 91 -8.48 -5.61 2.91
N VAL A 92 -7.35 -5.00 2.60
CA VAL A 92 -6.57 -5.32 1.39
C VAL A 92 -5.10 -5.48 1.73
N ASN A 93 -4.52 -6.54 1.18
CA ASN A 93 -3.07 -6.77 1.19
C ASN A 93 -2.55 -6.35 -0.18
N MET A 94 -1.56 -5.48 -0.20
CA MET A 94 -1.05 -4.85 -1.41
C MET A 94 0.48 -4.74 -1.33
N ASN A 95 1.12 -4.54 -2.47
CA ASN A 95 2.57 -4.42 -2.56
C ASN A 95 2.98 -3.00 -2.94
N VAL A 96 4.11 -2.55 -2.40
CA VAL A 96 4.73 -1.28 -2.80
C VAL A 96 5.30 -1.44 -4.21
N ASN A 97 4.76 -0.71 -5.17
CA ASN A 97 5.29 -0.67 -6.53
C ASN A 97 6.38 0.41 -6.67
N LYS A 98 6.17 1.57 -6.03
CA LYS A 98 7.09 2.70 -6.12
C LYS A 98 7.07 3.54 -4.85
N VAL A 99 8.26 3.95 -4.43
CA VAL A 99 8.48 4.91 -3.34
C VAL A 99 8.95 6.22 -3.97
N THR A 100 8.22 7.31 -3.74
CA THR A 100 8.58 8.64 -4.27
C THR A 100 8.68 9.64 -3.12
N PRO A 101 9.84 10.26 -2.88
CA PRO A 101 9.95 11.37 -1.94
C PRO A 101 9.23 12.59 -2.54
N VAL A 102 8.24 13.13 -1.81
CA VAL A 102 7.45 14.29 -2.25
C VAL A 102 8.04 15.58 -1.69
N TYR A 103 8.53 15.54 -0.46
CA TYR A 103 9.16 16.68 0.21
C TYR A 103 10.16 16.17 1.23
N GLU A 104 11.33 16.79 1.30
CA GLU A 104 12.38 16.45 2.26
C GLU A 104 12.93 17.76 2.85
N ASP A 105 12.86 17.88 4.17
CA ASP A 105 13.46 18.96 4.96
C ASP A 105 14.06 18.33 6.22
N GLY A 106 15.02 18.98 6.86
CA GLY A 106 15.82 18.40 7.95
C GLY A 106 15.03 17.92 9.18
N SER A 107 13.72 18.14 9.23
CA SER A 107 12.80 17.68 10.29
C SER A 107 11.55 16.95 9.78
N LYS A 108 11.29 16.94 8.47
CA LYS A 108 10.03 16.43 7.90
C LYS A 108 10.29 15.80 6.54
N ASN A 109 9.96 14.52 6.42
CA ASN A 109 10.03 13.79 5.18
C ASN A 109 8.61 13.38 4.78
N VAL A 110 8.15 13.78 3.59
CA VAL A 110 6.86 13.34 3.04
C VAL A 110 7.14 12.37 1.91
N VAL A 111 6.61 11.16 2.06
CA VAL A 111 6.80 10.07 1.08
C VAL A 111 5.45 9.67 0.52
N SER A 112 5.44 9.44 -0.79
CA SER A 112 4.33 8.83 -1.51
C SER A 112 4.67 7.39 -1.85
N LEU A 113 3.83 6.46 -1.40
CA LEU A 113 3.88 5.05 -1.74
C LEU A 113 2.78 4.76 -2.77
N ASP A 114 3.20 4.31 -3.94
CA ASP A 114 2.29 3.75 -4.95
C ASP A 114 2.18 2.25 -4.70
N LEU A 115 0.95 1.80 -4.46
CA LEU A 115 0.63 0.45 -4.09
C LEU A 115 -0.20 -0.22 -5.18
N VAL A 116 0.07 -1.50 -5.42
CA VAL A 116 -0.58 -2.32 -6.43
C VAL A 116 -0.99 -3.67 -5.85
N SER A 117 -1.97 -4.33 -6.46
CA SER A 117 -2.29 -5.72 -6.13
C SER A 117 -1.14 -6.66 -6.51
N GLU A 118 -1.02 -7.78 -5.80
CA GLU A 118 -0.04 -8.83 -6.09
C GLU A 118 -0.18 -9.36 -7.53
N GLU A 119 -1.42 -9.47 -8.02
CA GLU A 119 -1.75 -9.90 -9.37
C GLU A 119 -1.11 -9.01 -10.44
N PHE A 120 -1.02 -7.70 -10.20
CA PHE A 120 -0.35 -6.77 -11.10
C PHE A 120 1.14 -7.11 -11.22
N LEU A 121 1.82 -7.30 -10.09
CA LEU A 121 3.25 -7.66 -10.09
C LEU A 121 3.49 -9.00 -10.79
N ARG A 122 2.67 -10.02 -10.51
CA ARG A 122 2.78 -11.34 -11.14
C ARG A 122 2.57 -11.29 -12.66
N ASN A 123 1.65 -10.44 -13.12
CA ASN A 123 1.40 -10.23 -14.55
C ASN A 123 2.59 -9.55 -15.23
N GLU A 124 3.16 -8.52 -14.61
CA GLU A 124 4.35 -7.81 -15.11
C GLU A 124 5.60 -8.71 -15.14
N MET A 125 5.80 -9.53 -14.09
CA MET A 125 6.88 -10.52 -14.03
C MET A 125 6.68 -11.70 -15.02
N GLY A 126 5.51 -11.79 -15.64
CA GLY A 126 5.20 -12.82 -16.63
C GLY A 126 5.06 -14.22 -16.05
N GLU A 127 4.85 -14.34 -14.74
CA GLU A 127 4.58 -15.62 -14.08
C GLU A 127 3.23 -16.19 -14.49
N SER A 128 2.26 -15.31 -14.77
CA SER A 128 0.92 -15.68 -15.25
C SER A 128 0.89 -16.09 -16.73
N ARG A 129 2.03 -16.05 -17.45
CA ARG A 129 2.09 -16.42 -18.88
C ARG A 129 2.04 -17.94 -19.03
N CYS A 130 1.23 -18.42 -19.98
CA CYS A 130 1.24 -19.82 -20.37
C CYS A 130 2.59 -20.17 -21.04
N ARG A 131 3.45 -20.90 -20.33
CA ARG A 131 4.79 -21.28 -20.83
C ARG A 131 4.76 -22.53 -21.70
N THR A 132 3.87 -23.45 -21.42
CA THR A 132 3.76 -24.73 -22.11
C THR A 132 2.30 -25.05 -22.35
N ARG A 133 1.99 -25.47 -23.58
CA ARG A 133 0.69 -26.05 -23.91
C ARG A 133 0.80 -27.55 -23.69
N GLU A 134 0.22 -28.03 -22.60
CA GLU A 134 0.05 -29.46 -22.33
C GLU A 134 -1.01 -30.01 -23.30
N ASN A 135 -0.57 -30.57 -24.44
CA ASN A 135 -1.43 -31.39 -25.29
C ASN A 135 -1.31 -32.80 -24.76
N GLY A 136 -2.36 -33.38 -24.19
CA GLY A 136 -2.35 -34.65 -23.44
C GLY A 136 -1.97 -35.92 -24.22
N PHE A 137 -0.79 -35.93 -24.85
CA PHE A 137 -0.17 -37.06 -25.54
C PHE A 137 1.35 -37.03 -25.32
N ASP A 138 1.79 -37.14 -24.07
CA ASP A 138 3.16 -37.53 -23.76
C ASP A 138 3.09 -38.62 -22.67
N ILE A 139 3.33 -39.87 -23.09
CA ILE A 139 3.60 -41.07 -22.27
C ILE A 139 5.06 -41.45 -22.53
#